data_AF-A0A1N6N3R0-F1
#
_entry.id   AF-A0A1N6N3R0-F1
#
_cell.length_a   1.000
_cell.length_b   1.000
_cell.length_c   1.000
_cell.angle_alpha   90.00
_cell.angle_beta   90.00
_cell.angle_gamma   90.00
#
_symmetry.space_group_name_H-M   'P 1'
#
loop_
_entity.id
_entity.type
_entity.pdbx_description
1 polymer ?
#
loop_
_entity_poly.entity_id
_entity_poly.type
_entity_poly.pdbx_seq_one_letter_code
_entity_poly.pdbx_strand_id
1 'polypeptide(L)'
;MQNKQKLQSVLTFLLLINFNSIHAQIGIGTSTPNLSAMLDVSSNNKGVLLPSVALTSNIDNTTVPSPANGLIVWNNGLGGLSETGFYYWNNLKWNMLSITSQINGSTSGWNLSGTNSGTYAGANTTLALGTNTLDDLVFKVNSNTMGRLGVYNSISFGVGANASQNGIALGTSSTAYQGISIGNNSSVTANESIGLGELSNVSGFRSIALGYNAKVTVNESSAVGNNSTASGFQSTAVGYNAKTTANESSALGNNSLAAGFQSIALGYNTKTNSDSETAIGYGALTNGQHSTAVGSGASATGQNSTAIGFQASTSQYNAIVLGNSNANVGIATSTPNINSKLDVNGGYKLGDRGTVSKNQISFEIWPSVSINNLPSGKSTTLNITIPPALTPSSTRATIVVTPASDFAGNSTFSISNPRLTSTSNITINLTNISGSAESLNSSHFYITVNEF
;
A
#
# COMPACT_ATOMS: atom_id res chain seq x y z
N MET A 1 -75.79 -86.39 63.07
CA MET A 1 -76.07 -85.30 62.09
C MET A 1 -74.87 -84.34 61.95
N GLN A 2 -73.65 -84.88 61.84
CA GLN A 2 -72.36 -84.14 61.95
C GLN A 2 -71.76 -83.68 60.61
N ASN A 3 -72.40 -83.96 59.47
CA ASN A 3 -71.87 -83.65 58.13
C ASN A 3 -72.38 -82.34 57.50
N LYS A 4 -73.31 -81.60 58.13
CA LYS A 4 -73.76 -80.28 57.63
C LYS A 4 -72.87 -79.11 58.07
N GLN A 5 -72.20 -79.20 59.22
CA GLN A 5 -71.35 -78.10 59.72
C GLN A 5 -70.00 -78.01 58.99
N LYS A 6 -69.38 -79.12 58.57
CA LYS A 6 -68.10 -79.09 57.83
C LYS A 6 -68.22 -78.48 56.43
N LEU A 7 -69.34 -78.65 55.73
CA LEU A 7 -69.55 -78.07 54.40
C LEU A 7 -69.83 -76.55 54.47
N GLN A 8 -70.53 -76.08 55.52
CA GLN A 8 -70.69 -74.65 55.78
C GLN A 8 -69.36 -74.01 56.15
N SER A 9 -68.54 -74.62 57.01
CA SER A 9 -67.23 -74.06 57.38
C SER A 9 -66.25 -74.00 56.21
N VAL A 10 -66.23 -74.97 55.31
CA VAL A 10 -65.35 -74.93 54.12
C VAL A 10 -65.85 -73.93 53.08
N LEU A 11 -67.16 -73.78 52.90
CA LEU A 11 -67.72 -72.78 51.97
C LEU A 11 -67.54 -71.35 52.50
N THR A 12 -67.64 -71.14 53.81
CA THR A 12 -67.33 -69.84 54.46
C THR A 12 -65.82 -69.55 54.42
N PHE A 13 -64.97 -70.57 54.60
CA PHE A 13 -63.51 -70.40 54.51
C PHE A 13 -63.03 -70.16 53.08
N LEU A 14 -63.66 -70.74 52.05
CA LEU A 14 -63.35 -70.44 50.64
C LEU A 14 -63.85 -69.06 50.18
N LEU A 15 -64.93 -68.54 50.78
CA LEU A 15 -65.44 -67.19 50.48
C LEU A 15 -64.57 -66.07 51.09
N LEU A 16 -63.77 -66.38 52.12
CA LEU A 16 -62.96 -65.39 52.86
C LEU A 16 -61.54 -65.18 52.30
N ILE A 17 -61.11 -65.94 51.28
CA ILE A 17 -59.72 -65.92 50.77
C ILE A 17 -59.57 -65.15 49.43
N ASN A 18 -60.65 -64.60 48.86
CA ASN A 18 -60.58 -63.72 47.68
C ASN A 18 -60.77 -62.24 48.03
N PHE A 19 -59.94 -61.71 48.92
CA PHE A 19 -59.65 -60.27 48.91
C PHE A 19 -58.44 -60.02 48.02
N ASN A 20 -58.66 -60.06 46.70
CA ASN A 20 -57.77 -59.33 45.81
C ASN A 20 -57.94 -57.85 46.18
N SER A 21 -56.85 -57.19 46.60
CA SER A 21 -56.82 -55.75 46.77
C SER A 21 -57.09 -55.09 45.41
N ILE A 22 -58.36 -54.81 45.14
CA ILE A 22 -58.76 -54.04 43.97
C ILE A 22 -58.37 -52.60 44.27
N HIS A 23 -57.18 -52.18 43.82
CA HIS A 23 -56.83 -50.76 43.81
C HIS A 23 -57.78 -50.08 42.80
N ALA A 24 -58.84 -49.46 43.30
CA ALA A 24 -59.79 -48.74 42.47
C ALA A 24 -59.21 -47.38 42.11
N GLN A 25 -58.84 -47.21 40.84
CA GLN A 25 -58.63 -45.90 40.23
C GLN A 25 -59.93 -45.08 40.31
N ILE A 26 -59.83 -43.82 40.71
CA ILE A 26 -60.98 -42.92 40.82
C ILE A 26 -61.12 -42.18 39.48
N GLY A 27 -62.18 -42.49 38.74
CA GLY A 27 -62.61 -41.70 37.59
C GLY A 27 -63.66 -40.67 37.99
N ILE A 28 -63.42 -39.40 37.72
CA ILE A 28 -64.44 -38.34 37.83
C ILE A 28 -64.76 -37.85 36.42
N GLY A 29 -65.96 -38.16 35.93
CA GLY A 29 -66.38 -37.80 34.57
C GLY A 29 -65.88 -38.74 33.45
N THR A 30 -65.27 -39.88 33.81
CA THR A 30 -64.91 -40.97 32.89
C THR A 30 -65.24 -42.33 33.51
N SER A 31 -65.77 -43.26 32.72
CA SER A 31 -65.99 -44.66 33.12
C SER A 31 -64.79 -45.56 32.85
N THR A 32 -63.76 -45.04 32.19
CA THR A 32 -62.50 -45.74 31.89
C THR A 32 -61.32 -44.84 32.28
N PRO A 33 -61.01 -44.71 33.58
CA PRO A 33 -59.85 -43.93 34.02
C PRO A 33 -58.57 -44.49 33.40
N ASN A 34 -57.63 -43.60 33.06
CA ASN A 34 -56.33 -43.98 32.52
C ASN A 34 -55.60 -44.94 33.47
N LEU A 35 -55.11 -46.07 32.95
CA LEU A 35 -54.44 -47.11 33.73
C LEU A 35 -53.21 -46.62 34.51
N SER A 36 -52.61 -45.49 34.13
CA SER A 36 -51.47 -44.89 34.82
C SER A 36 -51.86 -43.89 35.92
N ALA A 37 -53.15 -43.57 36.07
CA ALA A 37 -53.64 -42.56 37.01
C ALA A 37 -54.47 -43.17 38.15
N MET A 38 -54.14 -42.81 39.40
CA MET A 38 -54.99 -43.19 40.54
C MET A 38 -56.22 -42.27 40.67
N LEU A 39 -56.15 -41.07 40.11
CA LEU A 39 -57.25 -40.12 39.94
C LEU A 39 -57.22 -39.57 38.51
N ASP A 40 -58.26 -39.83 37.73
CA ASP A 40 -58.44 -39.30 36.37
C ASP A 40 -59.71 -38.45 36.34
N VAL A 41 -59.58 -37.18 35.96
CA VAL A 41 -60.70 -36.23 35.92
C VAL A 41 -60.90 -35.78 34.48
N SER A 42 -62.03 -36.17 33.88
CA SER A 42 -62.40 -35.82 32.51
C SER A 42 -63.64 -34.93 32.51
N SER A 43 -63.54 -33.77 31.87
CA SER A 43 -64.67 -32.86 31.65
C SER A 43 -64.39 -31.98 30.45
N ASN A 44 -65.43 -31.67 29.67
CA ASN A 44 -65.31 -30.78 28.51
C ASN A 44 -65.22 -29.30 28.90
N ASN A 45 -65.63 -28.93 30.13
CA ASN A 45 -65.75 -27.53 30.53
C ASN A 45 -65.61 -27.27 32.05
N LYS A 46 -65.19 -28.26 32.85
CA LYS A 46 -64.90 -28.09 34.29
C LYS A 46 -63.46 -28.53 34.58
N GLY A 47 -62.81 -27.85 35.53
CA GLY A 47 -61.48 -28.21 36.02
C GLY A 47 -61.51 -28.81 37.42
N VAL A 48 -60.33 -29.10 37.97
CA VAL A 48 -60.16 -29.48 39.38
C VAL A 48 -59.78 -28.22 40.17
N LEU A 49 -60.60 -27.86 41.16
CA LEU A 49 -60.25 -26.82 42.12
C LEU A 49 -59.47 -27.47 43.27
N LEU A 50 -58.16 -27.24 43.32
CA LEU A 50 -57.33 -27.67 44.44
C LEU A 50 -57.59 -26.80 45.68
N PRO A 51 -57.29 -27.29 46.90
CA PRO A 51 -57.46 -26.51 48.12
C PRO A 51 -56.77 -25.14 48.02
N SER A 52 -57.56 -24.08 48.23
CA SER A 52 -57.09 -22.70 48.29
C SER A 52 -56.52 -22.44 49.69
N VAL A 53 -55.21 -22.30 49.80
CA VAL A 53 -54.47 -22.15 51.05
C VAL A 53 -53.83 -20.76 51.12
N ALA A 54 -53.87 -20.13 52.29
CA ALA A 54 -53.20 -18.86 52.56
C ALA A 54 -51.82 -19.12 53.17
N LEU A 55 -50.84 -19.48 52.35
CA LEU A 55 -49.49 -19.82 52.84
C LEU A 55 -48.82 -18.60 53.46
N THR A 56 -48.17 -18.78 54.60
CA THR A 56 -47.48 -17.69 55.31
C THR A 56 -46.05 -17.45 54.82
N SER A 57 -45.40 -18.47 54.27
CA SER A 57 -44.07 -18.40 53.67
C SER A 57 -43.80 -19.62 52.78
N ASN A 58 -42.67 -19.63 52.07
CA ASN A 58 -42.25 -20.79 51.29
C ASN A 58 -41.82 -22.00 52.14
N ILE A 59 -41.69 -21.89 53.45
CA ILE A 59 -41.38 -23.00 54.36
C ILE A 59 -42.54 -23.32 55.32
N ASP A 60 -43.72 -22.75 55.06
CA ASP A 60 -44.89 -22.90 55.91
C ASP A 60 -45.37 -24.35 55.98
N ASN A 61 -45.04 -25.02 57.08
CA ASN A 61 -45.49 -26.36 57.43
C ASN A 61 -46.53 -26.34 58.57
N THR A 62 -47.11 -25.17 58.85
CA THR A 62 -48.08 -24.96 59.94
C THR A 62 -49.49 -24.78 59.41
N THR A 63 -49.67 -24.01 58.34
CA THR A 63 -50.97 -23.85 57.66
C THR A 63 -51.40 -25.17 57.01
N VAL A 64 -50.44 -25.95 56.53
CA VAL A 64 -50.62 -27.34 56.13
C VAL A 64 -49.64 -28.17 56.97
N PRO A 65 -50.10 -28.80 58.08
CA PRO A 65 -49.25 -29.60 58.95
C PRO A 65 -48.67 -30.82 58.23
N SER A 66 -47.36 -31.06 58.40
CA SER A 66 -46.65 -32.24 57.86
C SER A 66 -46.94 -32.53 56.38
N PRO A 67 -46.74 -31.55 55.47
CA PRO A 67 -47.09 -31.70 54.06
C PRO A 67 -46.23 -32.80 53.41
N ALA A 68 -46.87 -33.70 52.66
CA ALA A 68 -46.19 -34.77 51.95
C ALA A 68 -45.45 -34.24 50.71
N ASN A 69 -44.32 -34.86 50.34
CA ASN A 69 -43.64 -34.52 49.08
C ASN A 69 -44.58 -34.75 47.89
N GLY A 70 -44.67 -33.76 47.01
CA GLY A 70 -45.57 -33.74 45.86
C GLY A 70 -46.99 -33.21 46.16
N LEU A 71 -47.32 -32.86 47.41
CA LEU A 71 -48.62 -32.27 47.74
C LEU A 71 -48.80 -30.93 47.03
N ILE A 72 -49.89 -30.76 46.25
CA ILE A 72 -50.17 -29.53 45.49
C ILE A 72 -51.32 -28.75 46.13
N VAL A 73 -51.16 -27.44 46.28
CA VAL A 73 -52.18 -26.50 46.73
C VAL A 73 -52.24 -25.28 45.81
N TRP A 74 -53.35 -24.54 45.83
CA TRP A 74 -53.42 -23.20 45.28
C TRP A 74 -53.13 -22.19 46.39
N ASN A 75 -52.02 -21.44 46.32
CA ASN A 75 -51.78 -20.32 47.20
C ASN A 75 -52.65 -19.14 46.77
N ASN A 76 -53.52 -18.65 47.67
CA ASN A 76 -54.46 -17.56 47.36
C ASN A 76 -53.92 -16.16 47.67
N GLY A 77 -52.69 -16.04 48.17
CA GLY A 77 -52.03 -14.75 48.41
C GLY A 77 -52.57 -13.95 49.59
N LEU A 78 -53.50 -14.52 50.39
CA LEU A 78 -54.06 -13.88 51.58
C LEU A 78 -53.21 -14.12 52.84
N GLY A 79 -52.18 -14.96 52.75
CA GLY A 79 -51.20 -15.19 53.81
C GLY A 79 -49.98 -14.26 53.68
N GLY A 80 -48.87 -14.65 54.31
CA GLY A 80 -47.57 -13.96 54.21
C GLY A 80 -46.80 -14.25 52.91
N LEU A 81 -47.15 -15.31 52.16
CA LEU A 81 -46.64 -15.55 50.81
C LEU A 81 -47.61 -14.94 49.79
N SER A 82 -47.27 -13.77 49.26
CA SER A 82 -48.16 -12.96 48.43
C SER A 82 -48.33 -13.46 46.99
N GLU A 83 -47.37 -14.22 46.45
CA GLU A 83 -47.49 -14.73 45.07
C GLU A 83 -48.59 -15.80 44.98
N THR A 84 -49.69 -15.46 44.32
CA THR A 84 -50.79 -16.40 44.06
C THR A 84 -50.39 -17.41 42.99
N GLY A 85 -50.69 -18.69 43.17
CA GLY A 85 -50.37 -19.71 42.16
C GLY A 85 -50.47 -21.13 42.67
N PHE A 86 -50.20 -22.11 41.79
CA PHE A 86 -50.06 -23.50 42.24
C PHE A 86 -48.71 -23.70 42.91
N TYR A 87 -48.71 -24.33 44.07
CA TYR A 87 -47.49 -24.69 44.80
C TYR A 87 -47.48 -26.18 45.10
N TYR A 88 -46.31 -26.80 45.05
CA TYR A 88 -46.12 -28.17 45.53
C TYR A 88 -45.08 -28.24 46.64
N TRP A 89 -45.32 -29.07 47.64
CA TRP A 89 -44.36 -29.30 48.71
C TRP A 89 -43.27 -30.26 48.25
N ASN A 90 -42.00 -29.86 48.35
CA ASN A 90 -40.86 -30.76 48.15
C ASN A 90 -39.62 -30.18 48.81
N ASN A 91 -38.75 -31.03 49.35
CA ASN A 91 -37.49 -30.63 50.01
C ASN A 91 -37.70 -29.57 51.10
N LEU A 92 -38.71 -29.80 51.96
CA LEU A 92 -39.06 -28.95 53.11
C LEU A 92 -39.50 -27.51 52.75
N LYS A 93 -40.03 -27.30 51.54
CA LYS A 93 -40.56 -26.01 51.09
C LYS A 93 -41.68 -26.13 50.06
N TRP A 94 -42.52 -25.10 49.99
CA TRP A 94 -43.47 -24.86 48.91
C TRP A 94 -42.76 -24.28 47.69
N ASN A 95 -42.82 -24.99 46.58
CA ASN A 95 -42.25 -24.59 45.30
C ASN A 95 -43.40 -24.20 44.37
N MET A 96 -43.34 -23.00 43.79
CA MET A 96 -44.34 -22.55 42.83
C MET A 96 -44.21 -23.36 41.53
N LEU A 97 -45.32 -23.91 41.04
CA LEU A 97 -45.47 -24.34 39.66
C LEU A 97 -45.63 -23.05 38.83
N SER A 98 -44.53 -22.65 38.17
CA SER A 98 -44.38 -21.39 37.43
C SER A 98 -45.67 -20.97 36.69
N ILE A 99 -46.09 -19.72 36.89
CA ILE A 99 -47.24 -19.11 36.21
C ILE A 99 -46.85 -18.17 35.05
N THR A 100 -45.61 -18.24 34.57
CA THR A 100 -45.13 -17.41 33.45
C THR A 100 -43.99 -18.09 32.70
N SER A 101 -44.26 -18.56 31.47
CA SER A 101 -43.34 -18.74 30.33
C SER A 101 -41.89 -19.24 30.58
N GLN A 102 -41.62 -19.94 31.68
CA GLN A 102 -40.29 -20.44 32.04
C GLN A 102 -40.30 -21.97 32.16
N ILE A 103 -40.81 -22.64 31.11
CA ILE A 103 -40.28 -23.95 30.74
C ILE A 103 -39.24 -23.68 29.65
N ASN A 104 -38.09 -23.15 30.06
CA ASN A 104 -36.87 -23.23 29.25
C ASN A 104 -35.84 -23.97 30.09
N GLY A 105 -35.96 -25.30 30.11
CA GLY A 105 -34.78 -26.13 30.22
C GLY A 105 -33.86 -25.76 29.05
N SER A 106 -32.60 -25.46 29.35
CA SER A 106 -31.55 -24.98 28.44
C SER A 106 -31.69 -23.53 27.98
N THR A 107 -31.11 -22.59 28.74
CA THR A 107 -30.83 -21.22 28.31
C THR A 107 -29.66 -21.12 27.31
N SER A 108 -29.58 -22.05 26.35
CA SER A 108 -28.59 -22.02 25.25
C SER A 108 -29.21 -21.50 23.94
N GLY A 109 -30.13 -20.54 24.03
CA GLY A 109 -30.77 -19.91 22.87
C GLY A 109 -30.65 -18.39 22.94
N TRP A 110 -30.14 -17.78 21.87
CA TRP A 110 -30.03 -16.33 21.71
C TRP A 110 -31.42 -15.68 21.82
N ASN A 111 -31.59 -14.68 22.68
CA ASN A 111 -32.77 -13.85 22.71
C ASN A 111 -32.71 -12.85 21.52
N LEU A 112 -33.61 -13.02 20.55
CA LEU A 112 -33.69 -12.24 19.30
C LEU A 112 -34.68 -11.07 19.39
N SER A 113 -35.18 -10.67 20.57
CA SER A 113 -36.33 -9.77 20.70
C SER A 113 -36.07 -8.27 20.43
N GLY A 114 -35.02 -7.90 19.69
CA GLY A 114 -34.77 -6.51 19.28
C GLY A 114 -35.56 -6.13 18.03
N THR A 115 -36.59 -5.28 18.15
CA THR A 115 -37.33 -4.72 17.01
C THR A 115 -36.69 -3.42 16.51
N ASN A 116 -36.43 -3.33 15.20
CA ASN A 116 -35.93 -2.12 14.53
C ASN A 116 -37.07 -1.48 13.71
N SER A 117 -37.27 -0.16 13.81
CA SER A 117 -38.24 0.58 12.98
C SER A 117 -37.56 1.05 11.68
N GLY A 118 -37.65 0.25 10.61
CA GLY A 118 -37.07 0.56 9.29
C GLY A 118 -38.05 0.34 8.13
N THR A 119 -38.01 1.25 7.15
CA THR A 119 -39.02 1.52 6.09
C THR A 119 -38.87 0.75 4.78
N TYR A 120 -38.04 -0.30 4.69
CA TYR A 120 -37.86 -1.11 3.47
C TYR A 120 -38.19 -2.59 3.70
N ALA A 121 -39.35 -3.03 3.17
CA ALA A 121 -39.81 -4.41 2.91
C ALA A 121 -39.62 -5.51 3.99
N GLY A 122 -39.12 -5.20 5.18
CA GLY A 122 -38.90 -6.12 6.30
C GLY A 122 -39.61 -5.68 7.57
N ALA A 123 -40.79 -5.06 7.46
CA ALA A 123 -41.60 -4.74 8.62
C ALA A 123 -41.93 -6.04 9.39
N ASN A 124 -41.60 -6.07 10.69
CA ASN A 124 -41.82 -7.19 11.62
C ASN A 124 -40.85 -8.39 11.56
N THR A 125 -39.60 -8.23 11.11
CA THR A 125 -38.57 -9.27 11.28
C THR A 125 -37.57 -8.93 12.39
N THR A 126 -37.43 -9.84 13.36
CA THR A 126 -36.44 -9.79 14.46
C THR A 126 -35.10 -10.32 13.97
N LEU A 127 -34.36 -9.50 13.21
CA LEU A 127 -33.07 -9.87 12.61
C LEU A 127 -31.91 -8.97 13.10
N ALA A 128 -31.87 -8.64 14.38
CA ALA A 128 -30.78 -7.88 14.99
C ALA A 128 -30.02 -8.72 16.04
N LEU A 129 -28.68 -8.72 15.93
CA LEU A 129 -27.76 -9.25 16.94
C LEU A 129 -27.09 -8.05 17.63
N GLY A 130 -27.13 -7.95 18.96
CA GLY A 130 -26.54 -6.82 19.69
C GLY A 130 -26.65 -6.92 21.21
N THR A 131 -26.06 -5.96 21.92
CA THR A 131 -26.13 -5.79 23.38
C THR A 131 -26.92 -4.51 23.70
N ASN A 132 -27.51 -4.44 24.90
CA ASN A 132 -28.16 -3.23 25.44
C ASN A 132 -27.29 -2.53 26.51
N THR A 133 -26.03 -2.93 26.59
CA THR A 133 -25.02 -2.44 27.54
C THR A 133 -23.82 -1.90 26.76
N LEU A 134 -22.93 -1.15 27.42
CA LEU A 134 -21.66 -0.70 26.84
C LEU A 134 -20.60 -1.83 26.90
N ASP A 135 -21.02 -3.02 26.46
CA ASP A 135 -20.19 -4.22 26.41
C ASP A 135 -19.99 -4.66 24.96
N ASP A 136 -18.85 -5.30 24.71
CA ASP A 136 -18.49 -5.81 23.40
C ASP A 136 -19.41 -6.98 22.96
N LEU A 137 -19.81 -7.00 21.69
CA LEU A 137 -20.42 -8.18 21.07
C LEU A 137 -19.32 -9.13 20.59
N VAL A 138 -19.15 -10.27 21.28
CA VAL A 138 -18.03 -11.19 21.07
C VAL A 138 -18.47 -12.45 20.32
N PHE A 139 -17.78 -12.76 19.22
CA PHE A 139 -17.92 -14.01 18.46
C PHE A 139 -16.86 -15.01 18.92
N LYS A 140 -17.28 -16.23 19.30
CA LYS A 140 -16.39 -17.28 19.79
C LYS A 140 -16.51 -18.57 18.99
N VAL A 141 -15.40 -19.30 18.88
CA VAL A 141 -15.33 -20.69 18.38
C VAL A 141 -14.49 -21.49 19.37
N ASN A 142 -15.00 -22.63 19.83
CA ASN A 142 -14.35 -23.47 20.85
C ASN A 142 -13.89 -22.67 22.09
N SER A 143 -14.76 -21.80 22.61
CA SER A 143 -14.49 -20.87 23.73
C SER A 143 -13.41 -19.80 23.49
N ASN A 144 -12.77 -19.78 22.32
CA ASN A 144 -11.80 -18.75 21.94
C ASN A 144 -12.50 -17.60 21.20
N THR A 145 -12.14 -16.36 21.49
CA THR A 145 -12.64 -15.18 20.78
C THR A 145 -12.08 -15.12 19.36
N MET A 146 -12.97 -15.20 18.37
CA MET A 146 -12.63 -15.09 16.94
C MET A 146 -12.94 -13.71 16.37
N GLY A 147 -13.82 -12.95 17.02
CA GLY A 147 -14.16 -11.61 16.59
C GLY A 147 -14.92 -10.83 17.64
N ARG A 148 -15.01 -9.53 17.44
CA ARG A 148 -15.56 -8.57 18.38
C ARG A 148 -16.04 -7.32 17.64
N LEU A 149 -17.31 -6.96 17.81
CA LEU A 149 -17.75 -5.58 17.60
C LEU A 149 -17.68 -4.91 18.97
N GLY A 150 -16.67 -4.07 19.16
CA GLY A 150 -16.36 -3.48 20.46
C GLY A 150 -16.94 -2.08 20.62
N VAL A 151 -16.84 -1.58 21.85
CA VAL A 151 -17.17 -0.19 22.18
C VAL A 151 -16.32 0.81 21.39
N TYR A 152 -16.76 2.08 21.35
CA TYR A 152 -16.09 3.17 20.64
C TYR A 152 -15.84 2.87 19.15
N ASN A 153 -16.80 2.26 18.46
CA ASN A 153 -16.74 1.95 17.03
C ASN A 153 -15.55 1.05 16.62
N SER A 154 -15.13 0.13 17.49
CA SER A 154 -14.01 -0.77 17.20
C SER A 154 -14.49 -2.10 16.58
N ILE A 155 -13.74 -2.62 15.61
CA ILE A 155 -14.02 -3.90 14.94
C ILE A 155 -12.77 -4.76 15.00
N SER A 156 -12.87 -5.98 15.52
CA SER A 156 -11.76 -6.94 15.56
C SER A 156 -12.20 -8.30 15.04
N PHE A 157 -11.48 -8.89 14.09
CA PHE A 157 -11.72 -10.27 13.64
C PHE A 157 -10.40 -10.99 13.41
N GLY A 158 -10.27 -12.19 13.98
CA GLY A 158 -9.02 -12.96 14.06
C GLY A 158 -8.64 -13.25 15.51
N VAL A 159 -7.95 -14.37 15.72
CA VAL A 159 -7.50 -14.77 17.07
C VAL A 159 -6.53 -13.73 17.61
N GLY A 160 -6.85 -13.10 18.74
CA GLY A 160 -6.02 -12.05 19.34
C GLY A 160 -6.04 -10.71 18.59
N ALA A 161 -6.90 -10.52 17.59
CA ALA A 161 -7.11 -9.22 16.97
C ALA A 161 -7.64 -8.22 18.01
N ASN A 162 -7.04 -7.04 18.10
CA ASN A 162 -7.37 -6.03 19.09
C ASN A 162 -7.41 -4.63 18.47
N ALA A 163 -8.59 -4.24 18.02
CA ALA A 163 -8.88 -2.85 17.69
C ALA A 163 -9.35 -2.08 18.92
N SER A 164 -8.87 -0.85 19.06
CA SER A 164 -9.35 0.15 20.00
C SER A 164 -9.83 1.40 19.24
N GLN A 165 -10.71 2.19 19.87
CA GLN A 165 -11.26 3.48 19.42
C GLN A 165 -11.26 3.73 17.89
N ASN A 166 -12.41 3.58 17.24
CA ASN A 166 -12.59 3.77 15.80
C ASN A 166 -11.65 2.88 14.94
N GLY A 167 -11.00 1.87 15.53
CA GLY A 167 -10.06 0.99 14.86
C GLY A 167 -10.74 -0.21 14.21
N ILE A 168 -10.14 -0.72 13.13
CA ILE A 168 -10.52 -1.97 12.46
C ILE A 168 -9.28 -2.87 12.42
N ALA A 169 -9.31 -4.00 13.11
CA ALA A 169 -8.21 -4.97 13.17
C ALA A 169 -8.68 -6.32 12.60
N LEU A 170 -8.16 -6.74 11.45
CA LEU A 170 -8.51 -7.99 10.78
C LEU A 170 -7.27 -8.88 10.61
N GLY A 171 -7.28 -10.08 11.17
CA GLY A 171 -6.18 -11.04 11.14
C GLY A 171 -5.65 -11.38 12.54
N THR A 172 -5.02 -12.53 12.67
CA THR A 172 -4.46 -13.02 13.94
C THR A 172 -3.46 -12.01 14.51
N SER A 173 -3.62 -11.65 15.79
CA SER A 173 -2.79 -10.68 16.50
C SER A 173 -2.66 -9.31 15.81
N SER A 174 -3.62 -8.93 14.95
CA SER A 174 -3.67 -7.59 14.37
C SER A 174 -4.06 -6.55 15.43
N THR A 175 -3.50 -5.35 15.36
CA THR A 175 -3.81 -4.26 16.30
C THR A 175 -4.09 -2.97 15.55
N ALA A 176 -5.13 -2.24 15.94
CA ALA A 176 -5.51 -0.98 15.30
C ALA A 176 -6.01 0.04 16.34
N TYR A 177 -5.53 1.28 16.26
CA TYR A 177 -6.06 2.42 17.01
C TYR A 177 -6.38 3.55 16.05
N GLN A 178 -7.65 3.98 15.99
CA GLN A 178 -8.12 5.05 15.08
C GLN A 178 -7.67 4.86 13.61
N GLY A 179 -7.59 3.61 13.15
CA GLY A 179 -7.06 3.25 11.84
C GLY A 179 -7.46 1.83 11.42
N ILE A 180 -6.92 1.35 10.30
CA ILE A 180 -7.26 0.05 9.72
C ILE A 180 -6.00 -0.82 9.67
N SER A 181 -5.99 -1.94 10.38
CA SER A 181 -4.90 -2.93 10.36
C SER A 181 -5.45 -4.26 9.84
N ILE A 182 -4.92 -4.76 8.73
CA ILE A 182 -5.36 -6.01 8.10
C ILE A 182 -4.14 -6.88 7.81
N GLY A 183 -4.05 -8.05 8.43
CA GLY A 183 -2.96 -9.01 8.25
C GLY A 183 -2.51 -9.65 9.56
N ASN A 184 -1.89 -10.83 9.47
CA ASN A 184 -1.31 -11.53 10.61
C ASN A 184 -0.20 -10.66 11.25
N ASN A 185 -0.27 -10.41 12.56
CA ASN A 185 0.66 -9.54 13.29
C ASN A 185 0.82 -8.13 12.67
N SER A 186 -0.19 -7.63 11.95
CA SER A 186 -0.23 -6.24 11.49
C SER A 186 -0.47 -5.29 12.67
N SER A 187 0.13 -4.10 12.66
CA SER A 187 -0.02 -3.13 13.75
C SER A 187 -0.13 -1.70 13.23
N VAL A 188 -1.25 -1.06 13.53
CA VAL A 188 -1.49 0.36 13.32
C VAL A 188 -1.73 1.03 14.66
N THR A 189 -0.74 1.76 15.15
CA THR A 189 -0.76 2.41 16.47
C THR A 189 -1.01 3.91 16.40
N ALA A 190 -1.01 4.48 15.21
CA ALA A 190 -1.22 5.90 14.97
C ALA A 190 -2.53 6.18 14.23
N ASN A 191 -3.10 7.35 14.49
CA ASN A 191 -4.43 7.73 14.02
C ASN A 191 -4.46 7.98 12.51
N GLU A 192 -5.62 7.77 11.90
CA GLU A 192 -5.92 8.05 10.50
C GLU A 192 -5.05 7.24 9.52
N SER A 193 -4.59 6.06 9.95
CA SER A 193 -3.59 5.26 9.23
C SER A 193 -4.12 3.89 8.77
N ILE A 194 -3.49 3.33 7.74
CA ILE A 194 -3.84 2.05 7.13
C ILE A 194 -2.60 1.15 7.04
N GLY A 195 -2.68 -0.03 7.65
CA GLY A 195 -1.72 -1.12 7.54
C GLY A 195 -2.39 -2.33 6.88
N LEU A 196 -1.86 -2.81 5.76
CA LEU A 196 -2.37 -3.98 5.05
C LEU A 196 -1.20 -4.91 4.70
N GLY A 197 -1.20 -6.12 5.25
CA GLY A 197 -0.18 -7.14 5.04
C GLY A 197 0.30 -7.74 6.36
N GLU A 198 0.75 -8.99 6.30
CA GLU A 198 1.40 -9.65 7.43
C GLU A 198 2.63 -8.84 7.88
N LEU A 199 2.78 -8.66 9.19
CA LEU A 199 3.85 -7.86 9.82
C LEU A 199 3.89 -6.37 9.39
N SER A 200 2.87 -5.85 8.72
CA SER A 200 2.82 -4.42 8.41
C SER A 200 2.79 -3.59 9.71
N ASN A 201 3.54 -2.50 9.75
CA ASN A 201 3.71 -1.68 10.96
C ASN A 201 3.59 -0.19 10.64
N VAL A 202 2.58 0.47 11.19
CA VAL A 202 2.33 1.90 11.02
C VAL A 202 2.29 2.57 12.39
N SER A 203 3.33 3.36 12.69
CA SER A 203 3.39 4.21 13.88
C SER A 203 3.35 5.71 13.54
N GLY A 204 3.27 6.06 12.26
CA GLY A 204 3.09 7.43 11.78
C GLY A 204 1.62 7.81 11.64
N PHE A 205 1.28 9.04 12.02
CA PHE A 205 -0.06 9.62 11.86
C PHE A 205 -0.37 9.90 10.38
N ARG A 206 -1.60 9.61 9.92
CA ARG A 206 -2.02 9.75 8.51
C ARG A 206 -1.11 9.03 7.51
N SER A 207 -0.77 7.78 7.81
CA SER A 207 0.22 7.02 7.06
C SER A 207 -0.33 5.71 6.50
N ILE A 208 0.32 5.18 5.47
CA ILE A 208 -0.12 3.97 4.77
C ILE A 208 1.05 2.98 4.65
N ALA A 209 0.89 1.75 5.14
CA ALA A 209 1.81 0.64 4.87
C ALA A 209 1.07 -0.52 4.19
N LEU A 210 1.41 -0.85 2.95
CA LEU A 210 0.79 -1.93 2.18
C LEU A 210 1.86 -2.95 1.74
N GLY A 211 1.81 -4.18 2.22
CA GLY A 211 2.71 -5.27 1.87
C GLY A 211 3.19 -6.07 3.07
N TYR A 212 3.79 -7.24 2.82
CA TYR A 212 4.44 -8.04 3.86
C TYR A 212 5.57 -7.23 4.48
N ASN A 213 5.55 -7.04 5.80
CA ASN A 213 6.56 -6.30 6.55
C ASN A 213 6.79 -4.85 6.03
N ALA A 214 5.77 -4.22 5.44
CA ALA A 214 5.81 -2.81 5.08
C ALA A 214 5.78 -1.94 6.35
N LYS A 215 6.63 -0.92 6.44
CA LYS A 215 6.83 -0.14 7.65
C LYS A 215 6.74 1.37 7.41
N VAL A 216 5.94 2.07 8.20
CA VAL A 216 5.94 3.54 8.26
C VAL A 216 6.13 3.99 9.70
N THR A 217 7.21 4.72 9.96
CA THR A 217 7.55 5.17 11.33
C THR A 217 7.28 6.64 11.59
N VAL A 218 7.03 7.42 10.55
CA VAL A 218 6.88 8.89 10.62
C VAL A 218 5.58 9.31 9.93
N ASN A 219 5.06 10.46 10.33
CA ASN A 219 3.76 10.98 9.92
C ASN A 219 3.70 11.31 8.43
N GLU A 220 2.49 11.18 7.88
CA GLU A 220 2.10 11.57 6.52
C GLU A 220 2.88 10.82 5.42
N SER A 221 3.31 9.60 5.71
CA SER A 221 4.20 8.83 4.84
C SER A 221 3.57 7.54 4.32
N SER A 222 4.09 7.04 3.21
CA SER A 222 3.54 5.86 2.52
C SER A 222 4.63 4.85 2.19
N ALA A 223 4.43 3.60 2.58
CA ALA A 223 5.27 2.45 2.23
C ALA A 223 4.42 1.39 1.51
N VAL A 224 4.67 1.17 0.22
CA VAL A 224 3.89 0.23 -0.61
C VAL A 224 4.84 -0.78 -1.25
N GLY A 225 4.79 -2.03 -0.80
CA GLY A 225 5.61 -3.13 -1.27
C GLY A 225 6.17 -3.96 -0.12
N ASN A 226 6.52 -5.21 -0.40
CA ASN A 226 7.09 -6.10 0.62
C ASN A 226 8.43 -5.55 1.13
N ASN A 227 8.60 -5.48 2.46
CA ASN A 227 9.74 -4.89 3.14
C ASN A 227 10.00 -3.41 2.81
N SER A 228 9.03 -2.70 2.23
CA SER A 228 9.16 -1.25 2.02
C SER A 228 9.19 -0.52 3.36
N THR A 229 9.98 0.55 3.46
CA THR A 229 10.10 1.34 4.70
C THR A 229 10.07 2.83 4.38
N ALA A 230 9.09 3.55 4.91
CA ALA A 230 9.07 5.00 4.89
C ALA A 230 9.35 5.58 6.28
N SER A 231 10.57 6.09 6.48
CA SER A 231 11.01 6.60 7.79
C SER A 231 11.34 8.09 7.83
N GLY A 232 11.00 8.85 6.78
CA GLY A 232 10.98 10.32 6.80
C GLY A 232 9.56 10.88 6.87
N PHE A 233 9.39 12.12 7.31
CA PHE A 233 8.11 12.85 7.27
C PHE A 233 7.68 13.11 5.82
N GLN A 234 6.41 12.90 5.47
CA GLN A 234 5.91 13.09 4.09
C GLN A 234 6.69 12.32 3.02
N SER A 235 7.26 11.17 3.38
CA SER A 235 8.10 10.38 2.46
C SER A 235 7.31 9.23 1.84
N THR A 236 7.72 8.84 0.63
CA THR A 236 7.05 7.80 -0.15
C THR A 236 8.04 6.72 -0.59
N ALA A 237 7.84 5.47 -0.13
CA ALA A 237 8.63 4.31 -0.51
C ALA A 237 7.75 3.29 -1.24
N VAL A 238 7.94 3.10 -2.54
CA VAL A 238 7.13 2.19 -3.37
C VAL A 238 8.03 1.17 -4.07
N GLY A 239 7.86 -0.11 -3.75
CA GLY A 239 8.61 -1.23 -4.32
C GLY A 239 9.08 -2.23 -3.27
N TYR A 240 9.49 -3.42 -3.72
CA TYR A 240 10.13 -4.41 -2.85
C TYR A 240 11.40 -3.81 -2.26
N ASN A 241 11.50 -3.77 -0.92
CA ASN A 241 12.65 -3.23 -0.19
C ASN A 241 12.98 -1.75 -0.55
N ALA A 242 12.00 -0.98 -1.03
CA ALA A 242 12.17 0.46 -1.23
C ALA A 242 12.26 1.18 0.12
N LYS A 243 13.15 2.19 0.25
CA LYS A 243 13.40 2.85 1.52
C LYS A 243 13.57 4.36 1.38
N THR A 244 12.84 5.12 2.19
CA THR A 244 13.08 6.54 2.43
C THR A 244 13.57 6.75 3.86
N THR A 245 14.63 7.54 4.06
CA THR A 245 15.14 7.85 5.42
C THR A 245 15.04 9.32 5.81
N ALA A 246 14.75 10.21 4.87
CA ALA A 246 14.69 11.64 5.10
C ALA A 246 13.33 12.22 4.69
N ASN A 247 13.02 13.42 5.19
CA ASN A 247 11.73 14.06 4.97
C ASN A 247 11.53 14.42 3.49
N GLU A 248 10.28 14.36 3.03
CA GLU A 248 9.85 14.74 1.68
C GLU A 248 10.58 13.95 0.56
N SER A 249 11.22 12.83 0.92
CA SER A 249 11.96 11.99 -0.02
C SER A 249 11.07 10.91 -0.65
N SER A 250 11.46 10.48 -1.85
CA SER A 250 10.68 9.56 -2.67
C SER A 250 11.57 8.45 -3.25
N ALA A 251 11.36 7.21 -2.81
CA ALA A 251 12.03 6.01 -3.30
C ALA A 251 11.02 5.13 -4.06
N LEU A 252 11.12 5.11 -5.39
CA LEU A 252 10.20 4.41 -6.28
C LEU A 252 10.96 3.36 -7.10
N GLY A 253 10.91 2.10 -6.67
CA GLY A 253 11.54 0.97 -7.35
C GLY A 253 12.04 -0.09 -6.37
N ASN A 254 12.27 -1.29 -6.88
CA ASN A 254 12.85 -2.38 -6.11
C ASN A 254 14.26 -2.02 -5.63
N ASN A 255 14.53 -2.15 -4.33
CA ASN A 255 15.78 -1.76 -3.67
C ASN A 255 16.16 -0.27 -3.85
N SER A 256 15.20 0.61 -4.16
CA SER A 256 15.47 2.05 -4.22
C SER A 256 15.70 2.63 -2.81
N LEU A 257 16.62 3.59 -2.70
CA LEU A 257 16.94 4.28 -1.46
C LEU A 257 16.96 5.78 -1.69
N ALA A 258 16.04 6.51 -1.05
CA ALA A 258 16.07 7.97 -0.99
C ALA A 258 16.47 8.42 0.41
N ALA A 259 17.76 8.74 0.61
CA ALA A 259 18.30 9.00 1.94
C ALA A 259 18.45 10.48 2.31
N GLY A 260 18.33 11.39 1.35
CA GLY A 260 18.44 12.85 1.57
C GLY A 260 17.09 13.57 1.60
N PHE A 261 17.06 14.74 2.22
CA PHE A 261 15.87 15.59 2.27
C PHE A 261 15.42 15.97 0.87
N GLN A 262 14.12 15.86 0.56
CA GLN A 262 13.56 16.18 -0.77
C GLN A 262 14.21 15.42 -1.94
N SER A 263 14.82 14.26 -1.69
CA SER A 263 15.50 13.51 -2.75
C SER A 263 14.56 12.52 -3.46
N ILE A 264 14.87 12.22 -4.73
CA ILE A 264 14.08 11.32 -5.58
C ILE A 264 14.98 10.19 -6.09
N ALA A 265 14.68 8.95 -5.73
CA ALA A 265 15.32 7.73 -6.25
C ALA A 265 14.29 6.90 -7.03
N LEU A 266 14.36 6.90 -8.37
CA LEU A 266 13.38 6.26 -9.25
C LEU A 266 14.04 5.18 -10.13
N GLY A 267 13.81 3.91 -9.81
CA GLY A 267 14.30 2.75 -10.57
C GLY A 267 14.83 1.63 -9.69
N TYR A 268 15.23 0.52 -10.31
CA TYR A 268 15.83 -0.62 -9.60
C TYR A 268 17.21 -0.24 -9.02
N ASN A 269 17.41 -0.46 -7.72
CA ASN A 269 18.67 -0.21 -7.02
C ASN A 269 19.19 1.24 -7.19
N THR A 270 18.26 2.20 -7.27
CA THR A 270 18.59 3.63 -7.31
C THR A 270 18.92 4.18 -5.94
N LYS A 271 19.84 5.13 -5.86
CA LYS A 271 20.27 5.67 -4.58
C LYS A 271 20.55 7.17 -4.62
N THR A 272 19.94 7.90 -3.69
CA THR A 272 20.30 9.27 -3.33
C THR A 272 20.79 9.29 -1.88
N ASN A 273 21.82 10.09 -1.58
CA ASN A 273 22.51 10.13 -0.28
C ASN A 273 22.58 11.53 0.35
N SER A 274 22.29 12.58 -0.42
CA SER A 274 22.30 13.97 0.04
C SER A 274 21.02 14.69 -0.37
N ASP A 275 20.89 15.93 0.08
CA ASP A 275 19.65 16.69 -0.02
C ASP A 275 19.39 17.19 -1.45
N SER A 276 18.11 17.20 -1.81
CA SER A 276 17.57 17.69 -3.08
C SER A 276 18.19 17.03 -4.31
N GLU A 277 18.56 15.76 -4.18
CA GLU A 277 19.11 14.95 -5.26
C GLU A 277 18.03 14.29 -6.13
N THR A 278 18.33 14.04 -7.40
CA THR A 278 17.47 13.27 -8.31
C THR A 278 18.26 12.16 -9.00
N ALA A 279 17.94 10.89 -8.71
CA ALA A 279 18.51 9.72 -9.37
C ALA A 279 17.42 8.91 -10.08
N ILE A 280 17.54 8.74 -11.41
CA ILE A 280 16.55 8.04 -12.24
C ILE A 280 17.25 6.99 -13.12
N GLY A 281 16.90 5.71 -12.98
CA GLY A 281 17.39 4.61 -13.83
C GLY A 281 18.00 3.44 -13.07
N TYR A 282 18.17 2.27 -13.71
CA TYR A 282 18.78 1.10 -13.06
C TYR A 282 20.17 1.43 -12.48
N GLY A 283 20.34 1.30 -11.16
CA GLY A 283 21.63 1.58 -10.50
C GLY A 283 22.10 3.03 -10.55
N ALA A 284 21.22 4.00 -10.83
CA ALA A 284 21.59 5.41 -10.80
C ALA A 284 21.94 5.86 -9.37
N LEU A 285 22.97 6.70 -9.24
CA LEU A 285 23.53 7.13 -7.97
C LEU A 285 23.76 8.65 -7.93
N THR A 286 23.31 9.29 -6.87
CA THR A 286 23.69 10.64 -6.50
C THR A 286 24.31 10.67 -5.10
N ASN A 287 25.26 11.56 -4.90
CA ASN A 287 25.91 11.76 -3.59
C ASN A 287 26.35 13.21 -3.33
N GLY A 288 26.07 14.14 -4.25
CA GLY A 288 26.29 15.56 -4.05
C GLY A 288 24.97 16.28 -3.87
N GLN A 289 24.87 17.18 -2.90
CA GLN A 289 23.68 18.01 -2.72
C GLN A 289 23.29 18.71 -4.04
N HIS A 290 21.99 18.74 -4.36
CA HIS A 290 21.41 19.23 -5.62
C HIS A 290 21.88 18.51 -6.90
N SER A 291 22.49 17.32 -6.79
CA SER A 291 22.96 16.58 -7.97
C SER A 291 21.82 15.82 -8.68
N THR A 292 22.00 15.62 -9.98
CA THR A 292 21.03 14.92 -10.83
C THR A 292 21.73 13.83 -11.64
N ALA A 293 21.30 12.57 -11.52
CA ALA A 293 21.76 11.43 -12.31
C ALA A 293 20.58 10.79 -13.06
N VAL A 294 20.60 10.80 -14.39
CA VAL A 294 19.52 10.25 -15.22
C VAL A 294 20.10 9.26 -16.23
N GLY A 295 19.83 7.98 -16.06
CA GLY A 295 20.30 6.91 -16.94
C GLY A 295 20.70 5.65 -16.16
N SER A 296 20.70 4.49 -16.83
CA SER A 296 21.19 3.26 -16.22
C SER A 296 22.69 3.40 -15.90
N GLY A 297 23.04 3.23 -14.63
CA GLY A 297 24.38 3.41 -14.08
C GLY A 297 24.89 4.85 -14.06
N ALA A 298 24.02 5.86 -14.27
CA ALA A 298 24.44 7.26 -14.17
C ALA A 298 24.87 7.62 -12.73
N SER A 299 25.93 8.40 -12.58
CA SER A 299 26.52 8.75 -11.28
C SER A 299 26.87 10.24 -11.20
N ALA A 300 26.21 10.98 -10.31
CA ALA A 300 26.49 12.39 -10.07
C ALA A 300 26.87 12.58 -8.59
N THR A 301 28.17 12.57 -8.30
CA THR A 301 28.71 12.61 -6.92
C THR A 301 29.26 13.99 -6.52
N GLY A 302 29.39 14.92 -7.47
CA GLY A 302 29.72 16.32 -7.19
C GLY A 302 28.49 17.13 -6.77
N GLN A 303 28.64 18.12 -5.88
CA GLN A 303 27.55 19.04 -5.56
C GLN A 303 27.13 19.85 -6.79
N ASN A 304 25.83 20.09 -6.95
CA ASN A 304 25.22 20.78 -8.10
C ASN A 304 25.57 20.15 -9.47
N SER A 305 26.01 18.88 -9.49
CA SER A 305 26.44 18.21 -10.71
C SER A 305 25.29 17.49 -11.41
N THR A 306 25.37 17.32 -12.72
CA THR A 306 24.37 16.64 -13.53
C THR A 306 25.05 15.60 -14.42
N ALA A 307 24.60 14.35 -14.37
CA ALA A 307 25.04 13.26 -15.25
C ALA A 307 23.82 12.68 -15.97
N ILE A 308 23.74 12.82 -17.30
CA ILE A 308 22.63 12.32 -18.10
C ILE A 308 23.15 11.33 -19.15
N GLY A 309 22.69 10.09 -19.11
CA GLY A 309 23.02 9.03 -20.08
C GLY A 309 23.49 7.73 -19.42
N PHE A 310 23.54 6.65 -20.20
CA PHE A 310 24.04 5.36 -19.75
C PHE A 310 25.50 5.49 -19.26
N GLN A 311 25.73 5.16 -17.99
CA GLN A 311 27.03 5.29 -17.32
C GLN A 311 27.66 6.69 -17.41
N ALA A 312 26.86 7.74 -17.58
CA ALA A 312 27.37 9.11 -17.45
C ALA A 312 27.85 9.32 -15.99
N SER A 313 29.04 9.87 -15.80
CA SER A 313 29.65 9.99 -14.47
C SER A 313 30.33 11.33 -14.28
N THR A 314 30.09 11.96 -13.13
CA THR A 314 30.80 13.16 -12.70
C THR A 314 30.95 13.20 -11.18
N SER A 315 32.14 13.59 -10.72
CA SER A 315 32.43 13.91 -9.31
C SER A 315 32.77 15.39 -9.10
N GLN A 316 32.75 16.18 -10.17
CA GLN A 316 33.12 17.59 -10.13
C GLN A 316 31.92 18.46 -9.73
N TYR A 317 32.19 19.47 -8.90
CA TYR A 317 31.20 20.46 -8.50
C TYR A 317 30.70 21.25 -9.71
N ASN A 318 29.40 21.48 -9.80
CA ASN A 318 28.75 22.26 -10.87
C ASN A 318 28.96 21.71 -12.30
N ALA A 319 29.44 20.47 -12.45
CA ALA A 319 29.70 19.89 -13.76
C ALA A 319 28.44 19.27 -14.37
N ILE A 320 28.27 19.43 -15.68
CA ILE A 320 27.24 18.76 -16.47
C ILE A 320 27.93 17.79 -17.44
N VAL A 321 27.60 16.51 -17.34
CA VAL A 321 28.11 15.44 -18.20
C VAL A 321 26.93 14.81 -18.96
N LEU A 322 27.02 14.82 -20.29
CA LEU A 322 26.05 14.22 -21.20
C LEU A 322 26.67 12.98 -21.85
N GLY A 323 26.31 11.80 -21.34
CA GLY A 323 26.77 10.50 -21.79
C GLY A 323 28.10 10.03 -21.17
N ASN A 324 28.54 8.84 -21.58
CA ASN A 324 29.85 8.29 -21.24
C ASN A 324 30.89 8.57 -22.35
N SER A 325 32.08 7.97 -22.25
CA SER A 325 33.15 8.12 -23.25
C SER A 325 32.78 7.68 -24.67
N ASN A 326 31.73 6.87 -24.83
CA ASN A 326 31.24 6.37 -26.12
C ASN A 326 29.99 7.13 -26.62
N ALA A 327 29.48 8.10 -25.86
CA ALA A 327 28.30 8.83 -26.28
C ALA A 327 28.61 9.82 -27.41
N ASN A 328 27.61 10.05 -28.25
CA ASN A 328 27.54 11.11 -29.25
C ASN A 328 26.26 11.92 -28.99
N VAL A 329 26.38 13.23 -28.82
CA VAL A 329 25.27 14.14 -28.54
C VAL A 329 24.81 14.78 -29.85
N GLY A 330 23.53 14.63 -30.18
CA GLY A 330 22.92 15.26 -31.35
C GLY A 330 22.06 16.45 -30.99
N ILE A 331 22.19 17.55 -31.72
CA ILE A 331 21.26 18.68 -31.73
C ILE A 331 20.65 18.77 -33.13
N ALA A 332 19.33 18.64 -33.22
CA ALA A 332 18.58 18.57 -34.49
C ALA A 332 19.00 17.42 -35.44
N THR A 333 19.61 16.37 -34.89
CA THR A 333 19.92 15.11 -35.58
C THR A 333 19.60 13.92 -34.68
N SER A 334 18.99 12.86 -35.24
CA SER A 334 18.74 11.58 -34.57
C SER A 334 19.87 10.56 -34.78
N THR A 335 20.84 10.87 -35.63
CA THR A 335 21.99 10.03 -35.96
C THR A 335 23.26 10.88 -35.89
N PRO A 336 23.71 11.26 -34.68
CA PRO A 336 24.92 12.05 -34.53
C PRO A 336 26.12 11.35 -35.17
N ASN A 337 26.97 12.10 -35.85
CA ASN A 337 28.18 11.56 -36.45
C ASN A 337 29.08 10.90 -35.38
N ILE A 338 29.43 9.64 -35.61
CA ILE A 338 30.21 8.82 -34.67
C ILE A 338 31.59 9.39 -34.35
N ASN A 339 32.14 10.22 -35.24
CA ASN A 339 33.44 10.87 -35.08
C ASN A 339 33.35 12.19 -34.29
N SER A 340 32.14 12.67 -33.99
CA SER A 340 31.91 13.91 -33.23
C SER A 340 31.24 13.62 -31.89
N LYS A 341 31.71 14.25 -30.82
CA LYS A 341 31.04 14.16 -29.51
C LYS A 341 29.79 15.02 -29.42
N LEU A 342 29.76 16.12 -30.18
CA LEU A 342 28.60 16.99 -30.36
C LEU A 342 28.41 17.21 -31.85
N ASP A 343 27.26 16.80 -32.36
CA ASP A 343 26.84 16.99 -33.75
C ASP A 343 25.63 17.94 -33.78
N VAL A 344 25.77 19.08 -34.45
CA VAL A 344 24.73 20.09 -34.56
C VAL A 344 24.32 20.22 -36.01
N ASN A 345 23.10 19.78 -36.34
CA ASN A 345 22.52 20.01 -37.65
C ASN A 345 21.86 21.41 -37.70
N GLY A 346 22.66 22.42 -38.05
CA GLY A 346 22.23 23.81 -38.12
C GLY A 346 23.29 24.78 -37.60
N GLY A 347 22.93 26.06 -37.46
CA GLY A 347 23.80 27.04 -36.84
C GLY A 347 23.83 26.90 -35.32
N TYR A 348 24.98 27.18 -34.71
CA TYR A 348 25.11 27.27 -33.25
C TYR A 348 25.74 28.62 -32.86
N LYS A 349 25.51 29.05 -31.62
CA LYS A 349 26.06 30.27 -31.05
C LYS A 349 26.94 29.92 -29.85
N LEU A 350 28.19 30.39 -29.84
CA LEU A 350 29.10 30.25 -28.70
C LEU A 350 29.30 31.62 -28.02
N GLY A 351 28.68 31.81 -26.85
CA GLY A 351 28.81 33.01 -26.02
C GLY A 351 27.99 34.22 -26.50
N ASP A 352 27.87 35.24 -25.65
CA ASP A 352 26.94 36.37 -25.87
C ASP A 352 27.25 37.20 -27.12
N ARG A 353 28.55 37.34 -27.43
CA ARG A 353 29.08 38.02 -28.62
C ARG A 353 29.34 37.06 -29.80
N GLY A 354 29.00 35.78 -29.67
CA GLY A 354 29.25 34.77 -30.69
C GLY A 354 28.49 35.07 -31.98
N THR A 355 29.22 35.16 -33.09
CA THR A 355 28.65 35.02 -34.43
C THR A 355 27.88 33.70 -34.47
N VAL A 356 26.70 33.66 -35.09
CA VAL A 356 26.04 32.39 -35.42
C VAL A 356 26.97 31.69 -36.41
N SER A 357 27.80 30.78 -35.92
CA SER A 357 28.70 30.00 -36.77
C SER A 357 27.90 28.82 -37.28
N LYS A 358 27.88 28.62 -38.60
CA LYS A 358 27.40 27.35 -39.14
C LYS A 358 28.48 26.29 -38.97
N ASN A 359 29.62 26.48 -39.62
CA ASN A 359 30.77 25.59 -39.52
C ASN A 359 32.08 26.39 -39.55
N GLN A 360 33.05 25.95 -38.74
CA GLN A 360 34.45 26.29 -38.91
C GLN A 360 35.17 25.07 -39.47
N ILE A 361 35.79 25.20 -40.63
CA ILE A 361 36.52 24.13 -41.29
C ILE A 361 37.99 24.52 -41.34
N SER A 362 38.85 23.72 -40.72
CA SER A 362 40.29 23.97 -40.67
C SER A 362 41.07 22.80 -41.27
N PHE A 363 42.05 23.09 -42.13
CA PHE A 363 42.90 22.07 -42.77
C PHE A 363 44.25 22.63 -43.21
N GLU A 364 45.22 21.73 -43.38
CA GLU A 364 46.51 22.02 -44.00
C GLU A 364 46.53 21.52 -45.45
N ILE A 365 47.28 22.21 -46.32
CA ILE A 365 47.35 21.86 -47.74
C ILE A 365 48.65 22.32 -48.41
N TRP A 366 49.09 21.54 -49.41
CA TRP A 366 50.24 21.81 -50.29
C TRP A 366 49.80 22.02 -51.74
N PRO A 367 49.23 23.19 -52.09
CA PRO A 367 48.82 23.44 -53.46
C PRO A 367 50.05 23.53 -54.38
N SER A 368 49.92 22.98 -55.59
CA SER A 368 50.95 23.14 -56.62
C SER A 368 51.12 24.62 -56.95
N VAL A 369 52.34 25.14 -56.81
CA VAL A 369 52.69 26.51 -57.15
C VAL A 369 53.88 26.51 -58.09
N SER A 370 53.81 27.31 -59.16
CA SER A 370 54.94 27.56 -60.06
C SER A 370 54.89 29.02 -60.48
N ILE A 371 55.49 29.86 -59.63
CA ILE A 371 55.69 31.28 -59.88
C ILE A 371 57.13 31.42 -60.32
N ASN A 372 57.35 31.90 -61.54
CA ASN A 372 58.69 32.09 -62.08
C ASN A 372 58.98 33.58 -62.24
N ASN A 373 60.01 34.06 -61.55
CA ASN A 373 60.59 35.39 -61.74
C ASN A 373 59.56 36.53 -61.59
N LEU A 374 58.70 36.45 -60.56
CA LEU A 374 57.70 37.49 -60.30
C LEU A 374 58.40 38.78 -59.87
N PRO A 375 58.26 39.91 -60.59
CA PRO A 375 58.94 41.14 -60.23
C PRO A 375 58.50 41.67 -58.85
N SER A 376 59.41 42.38 -58.17
CA SER A 376 59.10 43.05 -56.90
C SER A 376 57.85 43.93 -57.00
N GLY A 377 56.98 43.84 -55.99
CA GLY A 377 55.71 44.58 -55.89
C GLY A 377 54.60 44.08 -56.82
N LYS A 378 54.82 43.02 -57.62
CA LYS A 378 53.77 42.40 -58.44
C LYS A 378 53.07 41.27 -57.69
N SER A 379 51.79 41.11 -57.96
CA SER A 379 50.94 40.07 -57.40
C SER A 379 50.56 39.05 -58.46
N THR A 380 50.43 37.79 -58.03
CA THR A 380 49.82 36.72 -58.83
C THR A 380 48.75 36.00 -58.00
N THR A 381 47.82 35.37 -58.68
CA THR A 381 46.70 34.66 -58.05
C THR A 381 47.07 33.20 -57.83
N LEU A 382 46.83 32.68 -56.63
CA LEU A 382 46.91 31.25 -56.35
C LEU A 382 45.51 30.72 -56.02
N ASN A 383 45.14 29.64 -56.70
CA ASN A 383 43.92 28.87 -56.43
C ASN A 383 44.28 27.64 -55.60
N ILE A 384 43.55 27.45 -54.51
CA ILE A 384 43.73 26.37 -53.55
C ILE A 384 42.45 25.54 -53.55
N THR A 385 42.54 24.32 -54.08
CA THR A 385 41.44 23.36 -54.10
C THR A 385 41.15 22.86 -52.68
N ILE A 386 39.89 22.94 -52.25
CA ILE A 386 39.44 22.42 -50.96
C ILE A 386 39.24 20.90 -51.08
N PRO A 387 39.77 20.07 -50.16
CA PRO A 387 39.51 18.64 -50.14
C PRO A 387 38.00 18.33 -50.13
N PRO A 388 37.50 17.34 -50.91
CA PRO A 388 36.06 17.09 -51.03
C PRO A 388 35.30 16.91 -49.70
N ALA A 389 35.95 16.26 -48.72
CA ALA A 389 35.39 16.03 -47.38
C ALA A 389 35.26 17.29 -46.52
N LEU A 390 35.85 18.41 -46.95
CA LEU A 390 35.97 19.66 -46.20
C LEU A 390 35.35 20.85 -46.96
N THR A 391 34.48 20.56 -47.92
CA THR A 391 33.83 21.60 -48.72
C THR A 391 32.77 22.33 -47.87
N PRO A 392 32.85 23.68 -47.74
CA PRO A 392 31.80 24.44 -47.08
C PRO A 392 30.46 24.32 -47.82
N SER A 393 29.36 24.49 -47.08
CA SER A 393 27.99 24.47 -47.61
C SER A 393 27.65 25.69 -48.50
N SER A 394 28.42 26.78 -48.38
CA SER A 394 28.18 28.06 -49.05
C SER A 394 29.49 28.83 -49.29
N THR A 395 29.51 29.75 -50.25
CA THR A 395 30.63 30.67 -50.50
C THR A 395 30.66 31.87 -49.55
N ARG A 396 29.60 32.07 -48.75
CA ARG A 396 29.53 33.11 -47.72
C ARG A 396 30.35 32.68 -46.50
N ALA A 397 31.65 32.95 -46.54
CA ALA A 397 32.56 32.66 -45.44
C ALA A 397 33.65 33.73 -45.33
N THR A 398 34.23 33.87 -44.13
CA THR A 398 35.56 34.49 -43.98
C THR A 398 36.62 33.41 -44.12
N ILE A 399 37.69 33.71 -44.87
CA ILE A 399 38.81 32.80 -45.07
C ILE A 399 40.06 33.39 -44.43
N VAL A 400 40.75 32.58 -43.65
CA VAL A 400 42.09 32.87 -43.15
C VAL A 400 43.03 31.87 -43.80
N VAL A 401 44.08 32.37 -44.45
CA VAL A 401 45.16 31.56 -45.01
C VAL A 401 46.45 32.00 -44.34
N THR A 402 47.10 31.08 -43.64
CA THR A 402 48.34 31.32 -42.91
C THR A 402 49.44 30.45 -43.53
N PRO A 403 50.61 30.99 -43.88
CA PRO A 403 51.70 30.17 -44.36
C PRO A 403 52.25 29.31 -43.22
N ALA A 404 52.55 28.04 -43.52
CA ALA A 404 53.23 27.17 -42.58
C ALA A 404 54.70 27.58 -42.41
N SER A 405 55.37 27.13 -41.35
CA SER A 405 56.76 27.55 -41.06
C SER A 405 57.77 27.14 -42.14
N ASP A 406 57.50 26.05 -42.85
CA ASP A 406 58.26 25.51 -43.98
C ASP A 406 57.86 26.13 -45.33
N PHE A 407 56.94 27.10 -45.35
CA PHE A 407 56.62 27.86 -46.55
C PHE A 407 57.84 28.66 -47.02
N ALA A 408 58.40 28.26 -48.16
CA ALA A 408 59.60 28.89 -48.73
C ALA A 408 59.46 30.41 -48.97
N GLY A 409 58.23 30.89 -49.17
CA GLY A 409 57.92 32.30 -49.41
C GLY A 409 57.72 33.16 -48.15
N ASN A 410 57.93 32.64 -46.93
CA ASN A 410 57.59 33.34 -45.68
C ASN A 410 58.22 34.74 -45.53
N SER A 411 59.40 34.97 -46.09
CA SER A 411 60.10 36.26 -46.05
C SER A 411 59.98 37.08 -47.34
N THR A 412 59.47 36.48 -48.42
CA THR A 412 59.52 37.06 -49.77
C THR A 412 58.14 37.29 -50.40
N PHE A 413 57.09 36.65 -49.88
CA PHE A 413 55.72 36.78 -50.36
C PHE A 413 54.73 37.16 -49.27
N SER A 414 53.86 38.13 -49.55
CA SER A 414 52.68 38.43 -48.72
C SER A 414 51.42 37.80 -49.29
N ILE A 415 50.55 37.30 -48.40
CA ILE A 415 49.25 36.72 -48.73
C ILE A 415 48.17 37.75 -48.47
N SER A 416 47.28 37.97 -49.45
CA SER A 416 46.17 38.91 -49.31
C SER A 416 44.92 38.43 -50.05
N ASN A 417 43.78 39.05 -49.71
CA ASN A 417 42.48 38.82 -50.34
C ASN A 417 42.04 37.33 -50.39
N PRO A 418 42.13 36.56 -49.28
CA PRO A 418 41.63 35.20 -49.25
C PRO A 418 40.09 35.19 -49.39
N ARG A 419 39.58 34.47 -50.38
CA ARG A 419 38.12 34.36 -50.63
C ARG A 419 37.75 33.03 -51.26
N LEU A 420 36.52 32.57 -51.03
CA LEU A 420 35.95 31.45 -51.79
C LEU A 420 35.48 31.94 -53.17
N THR A 421 35.94 31.30 -54.24
CA THR A 421 35.38 31.48 -55.59
C THR A 421 34.31 30.43 -55.91
N SER A 422 34.37 29.29 -55.22
CA SER A 422 33.35 28.23 -55.20
C SER A 422 33.42 27.52 -53.84
N THR A 423 32.50 26.60 -53.56
CA THR A 423 32.58 25.72 -52.37
C THR A 423 33.74 24.74 -52.41
N SER A 424 34.51 24.71 -53.51
CA SER A 424 35.64 23.80 -53.71
C SER A 424 36.96 24.52 -53.96
N ASN A 425 36.99 25.87 -54.00
CA ASN A 425 38.18 26.61 -54.35
C ASN A 425 38.31 27.93 -53.58
N ILE A 426 39.49 28.12 -52.99
CA ILE A 426 39.93 29.37 -52.35
C ILE A 426 40.89 30.07 -53.29
N THR A 427 40.73 31.38 -53.42
CA THR A 427 41.69 32.22 -54.14
C THR A 427 42.40 33.13 -53.15
N ILE A 428 43.72 33.22 -53.27
CA ILE A 428 44.56 34.20 -52.59
C ILE A 428 45.39 34.98 -53.62
N ASN A 429 45.85 36.16 -53.22
CA ASN A 429 46.87 36.92 -53.93
C ASN A 429 48.21 36.76 -53.22
N LEU A 430 49.23 36.34 -53.96
CA LEU A 430 50.63 36.29 -53.54
C LEU A 430 51.36 37.49 -54.14
N THR A 431 51.89 38.37 -53.31
CA THR A 431 52.67 39.55 -53.75
C THR A 431 54.11 39.38 -53.38
N ASN A 432 55.02 39.51 -54.35
CA ASN A 432 56.44 39.54 -54.07
C ASN A 432 56.78 40.85 -53.34
N ILE A 433 57.20 40.73 -52.09
CA ILE A 433 57.59 41.84 -51.21
C ILE A 433 59.10 41.94 -51.02
N SER A 434 59.87 41.08 -51.69
CA SER A 434 61.33 41.18 -51.72
C SER A 434 61.79 42.35 -52.60
N GLY A 435 63.09 42.70 -52.52
CA GLY A 435 63.70 43.73 -53.37
C GLY A 435 64.05 43.27 -54.80
N SER A 436 63.86 42.00 -55.13
CA SER A 436 64.26 41.37 -56.40
C SER A 436 63.12 40.57 -57.02
N ALA A 437 63.32 40.03 -58.22
CA ALA A 437 62.37 39.07 -58.78
C ALA A 437 62.53 37.72 -58.06
N GLU A 438 61.41 37.10 -57.68
CA GLU A 438 61.40 35.86 -56.87
C GLU A 438 60.57 34.77 -57.55
N SER A 439 60.98 33.52 -57.29
CA SER A 439 60.26 32.34 -57.77
C SER A 439 59.76 31.52 -56.58
N LEU A 440 58.58 30.92 -56.72
CA LEU A 440 57.98 30.08 -55.68
C LEU A 440 57.50 28.77 -56.30
N ASN A 441 58.10 27.67 -55.85
CA ASN A 441 57.88 26.33 -56.41
C ASN A 441 57.32 25.32 -55.39
N SER A 442 57.16 25.72 -54.13
CA SER A 442 56.57 24.92 -53.07
C SER A 442 55.67 25.80 -52.22
N SER A 443 54.58 25.23 -51.73
CA SER A 443 53.70 25.92 -50.80
C SER A 443 53.13 24.98 -49.75
N HIS A 444 52.88 25.53 -48.56
CA HIS A 444 52.24 24.85 -47.45
C HIS A 444 51.48 25.90 -46.64
N PHE A 445 50.16 25.71 -46.50
CA PHE A 445 49.28 26.66 -45.84
C PHE A 445 48.35 25.98 -44.83
N TYR A 446 48.09 26.67 -43.73
CA TYR A 446 46.95 26.41 -42.85
C TYR A 446 45.77 27.28 -43.28
N ILE A 447 44.62 26.66 -43.46
CA ILE A 447 43.39 27.32 -43.91
C ILE A 447 42.31 27.16 -42.86
N THR A 448 41.62 28.26 -42.57
CA THR A 448 40.38 28.26 -41.79
C THR A 448 39.27 28.94 -42.58
N VAL A 449 38.17 28.23 -42.77
CA VAL A 449 36.93 28.71 -43.39
C VAL A 449 35.88 28.87 -42.31
N ASN A 450 35.33 30.08 -42.13
CA ASN A 450 34.23 30.33 -41.19
C ASN A 450 32.95 30.69 -41.96
N GLU A 451 31.98 29.78 -42.01
CA GLU A 451 30.71 29.99 -42.72
C GLU A 451 29.74 30.89 -41.94
N PHE A 452 29.05 31.79 -42.67
CA PHE A 452 27.99 32.66 -42.15
C PHE A 452 26.59 32.06 -42.20
#